data_AF-A0A9E4J595-F1
#
_entry.id   AF-A0A9E4J595-F1
#
_cell.length_a   1.000
_cell.length_b   1.000
_cell.length_c   1.000
_cell.angle_alpha   90.00
_cell.angle_beta   90.00
_cell.angle_gamma   90.00
#
_symmetry.space_group_name_H-M   'P 1'
#
loop_
_entity.id
_entity.type
_entity.pdbx_description
1 polymer ?
#
loop_
_entity_poly.entity_id
_entity_poly.type
_entity_poly.pdbx_seq_one_letter_code
_entity_poly.pdbx_strand_id
1 'polypeptide(L)'
;MRALFMLMTDSLGPLNGKIDLFRAGNENFASAIERAVQEGQKAGEIRTDLDPAETAFEVLAAVRGATLLWLLDPKKVDVVEAIQRLRVSTEERLKPT
;
A
#
# COMPACT_ATOMS: atom_id res chain seq x y z
N MET A 1 -1.88 -6.07 -14.38
CA MET A 1 -2.02 -4.83 -13.57
C MET A 1 -2.93 -3.77 -14.17
N ARG A 2 -2.86 -3.40 -15.46
CA ARG A 2 -3.77 -2.38 -16.05
C ARG A 2 -5.26 -2.64 -15.81
N ALA A 3 -5.74 -3.84 -16.10
CA ALA A 3 -7.14 -4.22 -15.90
C ALA A 3 -7.58 -4.11 -14.43
N LEU A 4 -6.70 -4.38 -13.46
CA LEU A 4 -7.01 -4.22 -12.04
C LEU A 4 -7.30 -2.76 -11.70
N PHE A 5 -6.41 -1.86 -12.09
CA PHE A 5 -6.55 -0.42 -11.79
C PHE A 5 -7.72 0.20 -12.53
N MET A 6 -7.96 -0.19 -13.79
CA MET A 6 -9.13 0.26 -14.56
C MET A 6 -10.44 -0.18 -13.91
N LEU A 7 -10.57 -1.46 -13.56
CA LEU A 7 -11.78 -1.96 -12.88
C LEU A 7 -11.96 -1.35 -11.49
N MET A 8 -10.86 -1.10 -10.78
CA MET A 8 -10.90 -0.43 -9.48
C MET A 8 -11.41 1.01 -9.63
N THR A 9 -10.93 1.78 -10.61
CA THR A 9 -11.43 3.14 -10.88
C THR A 9 -12.86 3.15 -11.38
N ASP A 10 -13.23 2.22 -12.26
CA ASP A 10 -14.61 2.10 -12.77
C ASP A 10 -15.60 1.79 -11.64
N SER A 11 -15.16 1.03 -10.63
CA SER A 11 -15.97 0.72 -9.44
C SER A 11 -16.28 1.95 -8.57
N LEU A 12 -15.55 3.05 -8.73
CA LEU A 12 -15.81 4.32 -8.05
C LEU A 12 -16.92 5.13 -8.74
N GLY A 13 -17.24 4.78 -9.99
CA GLY A 13 -18.26 5.44 -10.79
C GLY A 13 -19.65 4.81 -10.65
N PRO A 14 -20.59 5.14 -11.55
CA PRO A 14 -21.96 4.61 -11.52
C PRO A 14 -22.06 3.10 -11.77
N LEU A 15 -20.98 2.45 -12.23
CA LEU A 15 -20.86 0.99 -12.39
C LEU A 15 -20.19 0.36 -11.16
N ASN A 16 -20.71 0.69 -9.96
CA ASN A 16 -20.12 0.34 -8.67
C ASN A 16 -20.29 -1.12 -8.23
N GLY A 17 -20.80 -2.02 -9.09
CA GLY A 17 -21.13 -3.41 -8.74
C GLY A 17 -19.94 -4.27 -8.27
N LYS A 18 -18.73 -3.72 -8.25
CA LYS A 18 -17.49 -4.37 -7.79
C LYS A 18 -16.80 -3.60 -6.65
N ILE A 19 -17.38 -2.52 -6.13
CA ILE A 19 -16.72 -1.69 -5.10
C ILE A 19 -16.39 -2.50 -3.84
N ASP A 20 -17.27 -3.41 -3.43
CA ASP A 20 -17.06 -4.26 -2.26
C ASP A 20 -15.94 -5.29 -2.49
N LEU A 21 -15.80 -5.80 -3.72
CA LEU A 21 -14.68 -6.68 -4.09
C LEU A 21 -13.34 -5.95 -3.93
N PHE A 22 -13.25 -4.71 -4.41
CA PHE A 22 -12.02 -3.93 -4.26
C PHE A 22 -11.78 -3.49 -2.83
N ARG A 23 -12.84 -3.14 -2.07
CA ARG A 23 -12.72 -2.86 -0.63
C ARG A 23 -12.14 -4.06 0.12
N ALA A 24 -12.73 -5.25 -0.06
CA ALA A 24 -12.25 -6.47 0.58
C ALA A 24 -10.81 -6.83 0.16
N GLY A 25 -10.46 -6.64 -1.12
CA GLY A 25 -9.09 -6.82 -1.59
C GLY A 25 -8.10 -5.86 -0.95
N ASN A 26 -8.50 -4.61 -0.72
CA ASN A 26 -7.69 -3.60 -0.05
C ASN A 26 -7.50 -3.93 1.43
N GLU A 27 -8.57 -4.33 2.11
CA GLU A 27 -8.56 -4.75 3.51
C GLU A 27 -7.64 -5.97 3.70
N ASN A 28 -7.80 -7.02 2.87
CA ASN A 28 -6.95 -8.21 2.95
C ASN A 28 -5.45 -7.89 2.78
N PHE A 29 -5.12 -6.97 1.87
CA PHE A 29 -3.73 -6.54 1.68
C PHE A 29 -3.22 -5.75 2.89
N ALA A 30 -4.02 -4.79 3.38
CA ALA A 30 -3.65 -3.99 4.54
C ALA A 30 -3.48 -4.87 5.80
N SER A 31 -4.38 -5.82 6.05
CA SER A 31 -4.29 -6.72 7.20
C SER A 31 -3.02 -7.58 7.20
N ALA A 32 -2.48 -7.93 6.03
CA ALA A 32 -1.19 -8.63 5.96
C ALA A 32 -0.03 -7.74 6.44
N ILE A 33 -0.02 -6.46 6.04
CA ILE A 33 1.00 -5.49 6.49
C ILE A 33 0.80 -5.16 7.97
N GLU A 34 -0.44 -4.97 8.41
CA GLU A 34 -0.80 -4.67 9.80
C GLU A 34 -0.26 -5.74 10.75
N ARG A 35 -0.45 -7.03 10.40
CA ARG A 35 0.11 -8.16 11.16
C ARG A 35 1.63 -8.11 11.23
N ALA A 36 2.31 -7.83 10.12
CA ALA A 36 3.76 -7.70 10.11
C ALA A 36 4.24 -6.54 11.00
N VAL A 37 3.53 -5.41 11.01
CA VAL A 37 3.83 -4.28 11.91
C VAL A 37 3.64 -4.68 13.37
N GLN A 38 2.54 -5.35 13.71
CA GLN A 38 2.27 -5.84 15.06
C GLN A 38 3.33 -6.86 15.55
N GLU A 39 3.77 -7.76 14.67
CA GLU A 39 4.82 -8.72 14.96
C GLU A 39 6.16 -8.03 15.20
N GLY A 40 6.55 -7.08 14.33
CA GLY A 40 7.77 -6.29 14.52
C GLY A 40 7.74 -5.44 15.80
N GLN A 41 6.59 -4.87 16.16
CA GLN A 41 6.43 -4.16 17.43
C GLN A 41 6.61 -5.08 18.65
N LYS A 42 6.03 -6.30 18.61
CA LYS A 42 6.21 -7.31 19.68
C LYS A 42 7.65 -7.79 19.79
N ALA A 43 8.38 -7.86 18.68
CA ALA A 43 9.78 -8.23 18.62
C ALA A 43 10.74 -7.09 19.01
N GLY A 44 10.25 -5.85 19.14
CA GLY A 44 11.08 -4.67 19.39
C GLY A 44 11.83 -4.17 18.14
N GLU A 45 11.44 -4.62 16.96
CA GLU A 45 12.03 -4.25 15.66
C GLU A 45 11.36 -3.01 15.05
N ILE A 46 10.15 -2.68 15.49
CA ILE A 46 9.37 -1.51 15.05
C ILE A 46 8.96 -0.69 16.28
N ARG A 47 9.04 0.65 16.18
CA ARG A 47 8.57 1.56 17.24
C ARG A 47 7.08 1.36 17.56
N THR A 48 6.73 1.43 18.85
CA THR A 48 5.42 1.02 19.38
C THR A 48 4.36 2.12 19.43
N ASP A 49 4.72 3.36 19.11
CA ASP A 49 3.83 4.51 19.08
C ASP A 49 3.10 4.69 17.72
N LEU A 50 3.42 3.86 16.73
CA LEU A 50 2.72 3.83 15.45
C LEU A 50 1.47 2.94 15.53
N ASP A 51 0.36 3.39 14.96
CA ASP A 51 -0.81 2.54 14.75
C ASP A 51 -0.55 1.56 13.59
N PRO A 52 -0.67 0.24 13.81
CA PRO A 52 -0.40 -0.75 12.77
C PRO A 52 -1.32 -0.67 11.57
N ALA A 53 -2.60 -0.33 11.77
CA ALA A 53 -3.59 -0.30 10.70
C ALA A 53 -3.38 0.94 9.82
N GLU A 54 -3.14 2.11 10.42
CA GLU A 54 -2.77 3.33 9.68
C GLU A 54 -1.48 3.11 8.88
N THR A 55 -0.45 2.53 9.51
CA THR A 55 0.82 2.20 8.85
C THR A 55 0.60 1.28 7.64
N ALA A 56 -0.26 0.27 7.76
CA ALA A 56 -0.58 -0.62 6.66
C ALA A 56 -1.26 0.09 5.49
N PHE A 57 -2.23 0.96 5.77
CA PHE A 57 -2.91 1.73 4.73
C PHE A 57 -1.99 2.74 4.03
N GLU A 58 -1.06 3.37 4.77
CA GLU A 58 -0.06 4.25 4.19
C GLU A 58 0.86 3.52 3.20
N VAL A 59 1.39 2.35 3.59
CA VAL A 59 2.24 1.53 2.71
C VAL A 59 1.45 1.10 1.47
N LEU A 60 0.21 0.63 1.66
CA LEU A 60 -0.66 0.22 0.56
C LEU A 60 -0.97 1.38 -0.41
N ALA A 61 -1.26 2.57 0.13
CA ALA A 61 -1.51 3.76 -0.66
C ALA A 61 -0.27 4.16 -1.47
N ALA A 62 0.91 4.13 -0.86
CA ALA A 62 2.16 4.47 -1.53
C ALA A 62 2.48 3.50 -2.68
N VAL A 63 2.35 2.19 -2.47
CA VAL A 63 2.56 1.16 -3.50
C VAL A 63 1.56 1.32 -4.65
N ARG A 64 0.27 1.55 -4.34
CA ARG A 64 -0.76 1.78 -5.37
C ARG A 64 -0.52 3.06 -6.16
N GLY A 65 -0.16 4.15 -5.48
CA GLY A 65 0.15 5.43 -6.11
C GLY A 65 1.31 5.29 -7.09
N ALA A 66 2.43 4.68 -6.66
CA ALA A 66 3.58 4.42 -7.51
C ALA A 66 3.20 3.57 -8.73
N THR A 67 2.41 2.51 -8.53
CA THR A 67 1.96 1.63 -9.62
C THR A 67 1.06 2.37 -10.60
N LEU A 68 0.10 3.17 -10.11
CA LEU A 68 -0.80 3.94 -10.95
C LEU A 68 -0.04 4.96 -11.82
N LEU A 69 0.89 5.71 -11.21
CA LEU A 69 1.69 6.70 -11.94
C LEU A 69 2.57 6.05 -13.01
N TRP A 70 3.16 4.88 -12.72
CA TRP A 70 3.87 4.08 -13.71
C TRP A 70 2.97 3.56 -14.84
N LEU A 71 1.75 3.13 -14.53
CA LEU A 71 0.79 2.70 -15.55
C LEU A 71 0.39 3.83 -16.50
N LEU A 72 0.35 5.08 -16.00
CA LEU A 72 0.05 6.28 -16.78
C LEU A 72 1.24 6.74 -17.64
N ASP A 73 2.45 6.76 -17.08
CA ASP A 73 3.66 7.19 -17.79
C ASP A 73 4.89 6.34 -17.39
N PRO A 74 5.06 5.15 -18.01
CA PRO A 74 6.15 4.24 -17.67
C PRO A 74 7.53 4.74 -18.14
N LYS A 75 7.59 5.82 -18.94
CA LYS A 75 8.85 6.45 -19.34
C LYS A 75 9.33 7.44 -18.30
N LYS A 76 8.42 8.04 -17.55
CA LYS A 76 8.71 9.05 -16.52
C LYS A 76 8.84 8.47 -15.11
N VAL A 77 8.10 7.41 -14.82
CA VAL A 77 8.11 6.76 -13.50
C VAL A 77 8.75 5.40 -13.61
N ASP A 78 9.87 5.19 -12.94
CA ASP A 78 10.40 3.84 -12.71
C ASP A 78 9.73 3.26 -11.45
N VAL A 79 8.84 2.29 -11.63
CA VAL A 79 8.13 1.66 -10.51
C VAL A 79 9.05 0.86 -9.61
N VAL A 80 10.12 0.26 -10.15
CA VAL A 80 11.07 -0.52 -9.36
C VAL A 80 11.84 0.42 -8.44
N GLU A 81 12.35 1.52 -8.99
CA GLU A 81 13.04 2.54 -8.20
C GLU A 81 12.10 3.18 -7.16
N ALA A 82 10.86 3.50 -7.54
CA ALA A 82 9.87 4.06 -6.63
C ALA A 82 9.61 3.13 -5.43
N ILE A 83 9.41 1.83 -5.68
CA ILE A 83 9.19 0.84 -4.62
C ILE A 83 10.44 0.68 -3.73
N GLN A 84 11.65 0.72 -4.30
CA GLN A 84 12.89 0.70 -3.51
C GLN A 84 13.00 1.91 -2.59
N ARG A 85 12.69 3.12 -3.08
CA ARG A 85 12.69 4.34 -2.27
C ARG A 85 11.62 4.29 -1.17
N LEU A 86 10.43 3.75 -1.48
CA LEU A 86 9.37 3.54 -0.49
C LEU A 86 9.80 2.57 0.60
N ARG A 87 10.51 1.49 0.25
CA ARG A 87 11.07 0.56 1.24
C ARG A 87 12.01 1.29 2.20
N VAL A 88 13.02 1.99 1.69
CA VAL A 88 14.00 2.71 2.52
C VAL A 88 13.30 3.74 3.40
N SER A 89 12.39 4.54 2.83
CA SER A 89 11.64 5.54 3.62
C SER A 89 10.74 4.91 4.69
N THR A 90 10.19 3.73 4.43
CA THR A 90 9.37 3.01 5.41
C THR A 90 10.26 2.44 6.51
N GLU A 91 11.36 1.77 6.16
CA GLU A 91 12.35 1.25 7.11
C GLU A 91 12.83 2.35 8.07
N GLU A 92 13.27 3.51 7.55
CA GLU A 92 13.72 4.63 8.39
C GLU A 92 12.64 5.13 9.35
N ARG A 93 11.37 5.18 8.90
CA ARG A 93 10.25 5.65 9.71
C ARG A 93 9.82 4.66 10.78
N LEU A 94 9.94 3.36 10.51
CA LEU A 94 9.51 2.28 11.42
C LEU A 94 10.54 1.92 12.48
N LYS A 95 11.81 2.31 12.31
CA LYS A 95 12.89 2.02 13.27
C LYS A 95 12.49 2.35 14.72
N PRO A 96 12.89 1.51 15.69
CA PRO A 96 12.78 1.83 17.11
C PRO A 96 13.53 3.13 17.42
N THR A 97 12.98 3.94 18.33
CA THR A 97 13.63 5.15 18.83
C THR A 97 14.74 4.81 19.82
#